data_AF-A0A285M0B9-F1
#
_entry.id   AF-A0A285M0B9-F1
#
_cell.length_a   1.000
_cell.length_b   1.000
_cell.length_c   1.000
_cell.angle_alpha   90.00
_cell.angle_beta   90.00
_cell.angle_gamma   90.00
#
_symmetry.space_group_name_H-M   'P 1'
#
loop_
_entity.id
_entity.type
_entity.pdbx_description
1 polymer ?
#
loop_
_entity_poly.entity_id
_entity_poly.type
_entity_poly.pdbx_seq_one_letter_code
_entity_poly.pdbx_strand_id
1 'polypeptide(L)'
;MTLLTRLVGLSILACLSLLPVQRAQAQNVSDLQLCIWACLSNSPGAASQQYNTCVERRCSEVSDEIPSSPQKGWSFTRLAPNDPPYLDGAAVNADATDGRLGLSYICGRDGASYLSFAGTMVDGLRLKVAQQQPVWMRIDRHPGFKASFGEYEGALISSKISPRSKFMAQMHKGTQLSIRIGNDSVRIMLSGSSRALGKSLDYCN
;
A
#
# COMPACT_ATOMS: atom_id res chain seq x y z
N MET A 1 -46.86 1.08 66.78
CA MET A 1 -45.66 0.25 66.52
C MET A 1 -45.52 0.09 65.01
N THR A 2 -44.56 0.80 64.42
CA THR A 2 -43.56 0.36 63.40
C THR A 2 -43.84 -0.96 62.64
N LEU A 3 -43.59 -1.17 61.32
CA LEU A 3 -42.72 -0.52 60.32
C LEU A 3 -43.02 -1.14 58.90
N LEU A 4 -42.81 -0.34 57.84
CA LEU A 4 -42.35 -0.64 56.46
C LEU A 4 -42.68 -1.99 55.73
N THR A 5 -43.23 -1.91 54.50
CA THR A 5 -42.65 -2.62 53.32
C THR A 5 -42.97 -1.91 51.99
N ARG A 6 -41.98 -1.90 51.10
CA ARG A 6 -41.86 -1.21 49.79
C ARG A 6 -42.53 -1.96 48.63
N LEU A 7 -42.70 -1.29 47.48
CA LEU A 7 -42.34 -1.72 46.08
C LEU A 7 -43.05 -0.76 45.09
N VAL A 8 -42.44 0.31 44.58
CA VAL A 8 -41.53 0.40 43.41
C VAL A 8 -41.93 -0.52 42.24
N GLY A 9 -42.56 0.06 41.22
CA GLY A 9 -42.80 -0.56 39.91
C GLY A 9 -42.55 0.47 38.79
N LEU A 10 -41.28 0.62 38.43
CA LEU A 10 -40.78 1.41 37.30
C LEU A 10 -41.18 0.71 35.99
N SER A 11 -41.98 1.37 35.15
CA SER A 11 -42.21 0.93 33.76
C SER A 11 -41.07 1.43 32.88
N ILE A 12 -40.16 0.53 32.50
CA ILE A 12 -39.05 0.82 31.58
C ILE A 12 -39.55 0.70 30.13
N LEU A 13 -39.46 1.82 29.43
CA LEU A 13 -39.62 1.99 27.99
C LEU A 13 -38.74 1.00 27.21
N ALA A 14 -39.37 0.11 26.43
CA ALA A 14 -38.71 -0.71 25.43
C ALA A 14 -38.57 0.10 24.12
N CYS A 15 -37.40 0.73 23.93
CA CYS A 15 -37.02 1.33 22.65
C CYS A 15 -35.99 0.41 21.97
N LEU A 16 -36.48 -0.63 21.27
CA LEU A 16 -35.65 -1.45 20.39
C LEU A 16 -35.36 -0.66 19.11
N SER A 17 -34.25 0.07 19.10
CA SER A 17 -33.68 0.66 17.90
C SER A 17 -33.01 -0.43 17.05
N LEU A 18 -33.63 -0.74 15.92
CA LEU A 18 -33.06 -1.48 14.79
C LEU A 18 -31.85 -0.70 14.24
N LEU A 19 -30.63 -1.07 14.64
CA LEU A 19 -29.42 -0.60 13.98
C LEU A 19 -29.12 -1.50 12.78
N PRO A 20 -29.04 -0.96 11.55
CA PRO A 20 -28.49 -1.72 10.43
C PRO A 20 -27.00 -1.95 10.69
N VAL A 21 -26.61 -3.22 10.83
CA VAL A 21 -25.21 -3.66 10.78
C VAL A 21 -24.69 -3.36 9.38
N GLN A 22 -24.07 -2.20 9.19
CA GLN A 22 -23.26 -1.91 8.02
C GLN A 22 -21.99 -2.77 8.15
N ARG A 23 -21.94 -3.89 7.42
CA ARG A 23 -20.68 -4.61 7.18
C ARG A 23 -19.74 -3.64 6.47
N ALA A 24 -18.68 -3.23 7.17
CA ALA A 24 -17.55 -2.55 6.56
C ALA A 24 -17.01 -3.45 5.44
N GLN A 25 -17.21 -3.04 4.19
CA GLN A 25 -16.57 -3.68 3.06
C GLN A 25 -15.07 -3.38 3.18
N ALA A 26 -14.29 -4.39 3.58
CA ALA A 26 -12.84 -4.40 3.45
C ALA A 26 -12.51 -4.29 1.95
N GLN A 27 -12.27 -3.07 1.48
CA GLN A 27 -12.00 -2.82 0.08
C GLN A 27 -10.53 -3.15 -0.25
N ASN A 28 -10.36 -4.33 -0.85
CA ASN A 28 -9.34 -4.71 -1.84
C ASN A 28 -7.87 -4.70 -1.41
N VAL A 29 -7.48 -5.66 -0.56
CA VAL A 29 -6.15 -6.29 -0.67
C VAL A 29 -6.31 -7.41 -1.69
N SER A 30 -5.47 -7.49 -2.72
CA SER A 30 -5.57 -8.57 -3.70
C SER A 30 -5.31 -9.92 -3.01
N ASP A 31 -5.98 -10.99 -3.44
CA ASP A 31 -5.77 -12.33 -2.87
C ASP A 31 -4.30 -12.78 -2.98
N LEU A 32 -3.58 -12.25 -3.98
CA LEU A 32 -2.15 -12.40 -4.13
C LEU A 32 -1.36 -11.75 -2.98
N GLN A 33 -1.72 -10.53 -2.55
CA GLN A 33 -1.06 -9.87 -1.43
C GLN A 33 -1.30 -10.61 -0.11
N LEU A 34 -2.51 -11.10 0.12
CA LEU A 34 -2.80 -11.94 1.29
C LEU A 34 -1.97 -13.24 1.26
N CYS A 35 -1.80 -13.85 0.08
CA CYS A 35 -0.97 -15.04 -0.07
C CYS A 35 0.52 -14.76 0.19
N ILE A 36 1.07 -13.68 -0.39
CA ILE A 36 2.47 -13.29 -0.21
C ILE A 36 2.75 -13.03 1.28
N TRP A 37 1.85 -12.32 1.97
CA TRP A 37 1.99 -12.06 3.40
C TRP A 37 1.91 -13.32 4.24
N ALA A 38 1.00 -14.25 3.92
CA ALA A 38 0.93 -15.55 4.58
C ALA A 38 2.21 -16.38 4.36
N CYS A 39 2.85 -16.28 3.20
CA CYS A 39 4.12 -16.95 2.95
C CYS A 39 5.28 -16.29 3.71
N LEU A 40 5.29 -14.96 3.77
CA LEU A 40 6.31 -14.22 4.51
C LEU A 40 6.24 -14.51 6.00
N SER A 41 5.02 -14.51 6.59
CA SER A 41 4.80 -14.75 8.02
C SER A 41 5.23 -16.15 8.49
N ASN A 42 5.34 -17.11 7.57
CA ASN A 42 5.72 -18.50 7.85
C ASN A 42 7.16 -18.81 7.42
N SER A 43 7.96 -17.79 7.11
CA SER A 43 9.33 -17.94 6.62
C SER A 43 10.32 -17.10 7.44
N PRO A 44 11.63 -17.42 7.41
CA PRO A 44 12.65 -16.57 8.03
C PRO A 44 12.85 -15.20 7.36
N GLY A 45 12.10 -14.90 6.28
CA GLY A 45 12.17 -13.64 5.54
C GLY A 45 12.12 -13.84 4.02
N ALA A 46 11.91 -12.76 3.28
CA ALA A 46 11.71 -12.76 1.83
C ALA A 46 12.90 -13.31 1.02
N ALA A 47 14.12 -13.27 1.56
CA ALA A 47 15.31 -13.85 0.94
C ALA A 47 15.45 -15.37 1.17
N SER A 48 14.62 -15.97 2.02
CA SER A 48 14.74 -17.38 2.38
C SER A 48 14.25 -18.31 1.27
N GLN A 49 14.87 -19.48 1.14
CA GLN A 49 14.40 -20.49 0.21
C GLN A 49 12.98 -20.98 0.57
N GLN A 50 12.63 -21.02 1.86
CA GLN A 50 11.30 -21.39 2.33
C GLN A 50 10.21 -20.41 1.90
N TYR A 51 10.48 -19.11 1.96
CA TYR A 51 9.58 -18.09 1.43
C TYR A 51 9.32 -18.32 -0.06
N ASN A 52 10.41 -18.44 -0.84
CA ASN A 52 10.31 -18.58 -2.29
C ASN A 52 9.52 -19.84 -2.69
N THR A 53 9.77 -20.97 -2.03
CA THR A 53 8.99 -22.21 -2.25
C THR A 53 7.52 -22.07 -1.84
N CYS A 54 7.21 -21.30 -0.78
CA CYS A 54 5.82 -21.05 -0.39
C CYS A 54 5.08 -20.26 -1.47
N VAL A 55 5.68 -19.17 -1.95
CA VAL A 55 5.10 -18.31 -2.99
C VAL A 55 4.90 -19.08 -4.30
N GLU A 56 5.90 -19.87 -4.72
CA GLU A 56 5.85 -20.73 -5.92
C GLU A 56 4.83 -21.88 -5.83
N ARG A 57 4.39 -22.26 -4.63
CA ARG A 57 3.41 -23.33 -4.46
C ARG A 57 2.00 -22.81 -4.24
N ARG A 58 1.86 -21.68 -3.53
CA ARG A 58 0.57 -21.23 -3.01
C ARG A 58 0.05 -19.98 -3.66
N CYS A 59 0.93 -19.13 -4.18
CA CYS A 59 0.55 -17.84 -4.73
C CYS A 59 0.55 -17.84 -6.26
N SER A 60 1.01 -18.92 -6.88
CA SER A 60 1.14 -19.07 -8.34
C SER A 60 -0.20 -19.39 -9.01
N GLU A 61 -1.02 -20.26 -8.42
CA GLU A 61 -2.37 -20.58 -8.93
C GLU A 61 -3.33 -19.38 -8.78
N VAL A 62 -3.16 -18.60 -7.70
CA VAL A 62 -3.85 -17.32 -7.52
C VAL A 62 -3.40 -16.27 -8.55
N SER A 63 -2.20 -16.43 -9.13
CA SER A 63 -1.69 -15.52 -10.17
C SER A 63 -2.34 -15.74 -11.55
N ASP A 64 -2.87 -16.94 -11.82
CA ASP A 64 -3.50 -17.28 -13.10
C ASP A 64 -5.01 -16.98 -13.12
N GLU A 65 -5.67 -16.95 -11.96
CA GLU A 65 -7.10 -16.63 -11.82
C GLU A 65 -7.39 -15.21 -11.30
N ILE A 66 -6.40 -14.47 -10.79
CA ILE A 66 -6.56 -13.02 -10.62
C ILE A 66 -6.60 -12.43 -12.02
N PRO A 67 -7.68 -11.72 -12.42
CA PRO A 67 -7.56 -10.83 -13.55
C PRO A 67 -6.45 -9.86 -13.19
N SER A 68 -5.32 -9.98 -13.87
CA SER A 68 -4.31 -8.95 -14.06
C SER A 68 -4.95 -7.77 -14.80
N SER A 69 -6.08 -7.27 -14.30
CA SER A 69 -6.57 -5.97 -14.66
C SER A 69 -5.56 -5.03 -14.02
N PRO A 70 -4.70 -4.34 -14.80
CA PRO A 70 -3.92 -3.24 -14.25
C PRO A 70 -4.86 -2.38 -13.40
N GLN A 71 -4.44 -2.05 -12.18
CA GLN A 71 -5.26 -1.20 -11.34
C GLN A 71 -5.49 0.08 -12.15
N LYS A 72 -6.74 0.31 -12.59
CA LYS A 72 -7.07 1.44 -13.49
C LYS A 72 -6.98 2.73 -12.68
N GLY A 73 -5.77 3.24 -12.56
CA GLY A 73 -5.46 4.48 -11.87
C GLY A 73 -5.08 4.30 -10.40
N TRP A 74 -5.11 5.41 -9.69
CA TRP A 74 -4.60 5.52 -8.33
C TRP A 74 -5.58 4.97 -7.29
N SER A 75 -5.07 4.13 -6.40
CA SER A 75 -5.80 3.60 -5.25
C SER A 75 -5.30 4.19 -3.93
N PHE A 76 -6.13 4.11 -2.90
CA PHE A 76 -5.81 4.52 -1.53
C PHE A 76 -6.10 3.36 -0.59
N THR A 77 -5.18 3.07 0.31
CA THR A 77 -5.29 2.01 1.31
C THR A 77 -4.90 2.57 2.67
N ARG A 78 -5.71 2.30 3.70
CA ARG A 78 -5.31 2.58 5.09
C ARG A 78 -4.39 1.46 5.56
N LEU A 79 -3.28 1.82 6.21
CA LEU A 79 -2.35 0.89 6.80
C LEU A 79 -2.66 0.74 8.29
N ALA A 80 -2.62 -0.50 8.76
CA ALA A 80 -2.79 -0.83 10.16
C ALA A 80 -1.43 -1.22 10.77
N PRO A 81 -1.18 -0.90 12.05
CA PRO A 81 0.12 -1.14 12.69
C PRO A 81 0.47 -2.63 12.82
N ASN A 82 -0.52 -3.53 12.68
CA ASN A 82 -0.34 -4.97 12.76
C ASN A 82 -0.05 -5.64 11.40
N ASP A 83 -0.12 -4.90 10.29
CA ASP A 83 0.15 -5.40 8.94
C ASP A 83 1.39 -4.70 8.38
N PRO A 84 2.29 -5.38 7.64
CA PRO A 84 3.40 -4.73 6.93
C PRO A 84 2.91 -3.50 6.16
N PRO A 85 3.58 -2.34 6.26
CA PRO A 85 4.91 -2.09 6.85
C PRO A 85 4.90 -1.80 8.37
N TYR A 86 3.92 -2.31 9.11
CA TYR A 86 3.74 -2.18 10.57
C TYR A 86 3.63 -0.73 11.03
N LEU A 87 2.81 0.02 10.30
CA LEU A 87 2.66 1.46 10.43
C LEU A 87 1.18 1.83 10.47
N ASP A 88 0.76 2.65 11.45
CA ASP A 88 -0.54 3.32 11.36
C ASP A 88 -0.44 4.52 10.39
N GLY A 89 -1.11 4.39 9.25
CA GLY A 89 -0.89 5.32 8.16
C GLY A 89 -1.77 5.06 6.94
N ALA A 90 -1.28 5.49 5.79
CA ALA A 90 -1.92 5.29 4.52
C ALA A 90 -0.90 5.07 3.39
N ALA A 91 -1.29 4.28 2.41
CA ALA A 91 -0.59 4.10 1.15
C ALA A 91 -1.47 4.57 0.00
N VAL A 92 -0.83 5.12 -1.03
CA VAL A 92 -1.47 5.29 -2.34
C VAL A 92 -0.68 4.53 -3.37
N ASN A 93 -1.37 3.76 -4.19
CA ASN A 93 -0.76 2.82 -5.11
C ASN A 93 -1.14 3.13 -6.55
N ALA A 94 -0.22 2.90 -7.47
CA ALA A 94 -0.46 2.96 -8.89
C ALA A 94 0.45 1.96 -9.60
N ASP A 95 -0.06 1.35 -10.66
CA ASP A 95 0.72 0.46 -11.51
C ASP A 95 1.31 1.21 -12.70
N ALA A 96 2.44 0.71 -13.18
CA ALA A 96 2.96 1.08 -14.48
C ALA A 96 1.98 0.73 -15.60
N THR A 97 2.03 1.50 -16.69
CA THR A 97 1.15 1.33 -17.85
C THR A 97 1.31 -0.02 -18.54
N ASP A 98 2.49 -0.62 -18.42
CA ASP A 98 2.81 -1.96 -18.91
C ASP A 98 2.54 -3.04 -17.85
N GLY A 99 1.99 -2.66 -16.70
CA GLY A 99 1.74 -3.54 -15.57
C GLY A 99 2.99 -3.95 -14.81
N ARG A 100 4.22 -3.62 -15.26
CA ARG A 100 5.50 -4.20 -14.80
C ARG A 100 6.06 -3.62 -13.50
N LEU A 101 5.35 -2.73 -12.82
CA LEU A 101 5.82 -2.13 -11.58
C LEU A 101 4.66 -1.54 -10.80
N GLY A 102 4.49 -1.95 -9.54
CA GLY A 102 3.64 -1.23 -8.59
C GLY A 102 4.46 -0.16 -7.87
N LEU A 103 3.97 1.08 -7.85
CA LEU A 103 4.50 2.16 -7.02
C LEU A 103 3.53 2.48 -5.90
N SER A 104 4.06 2.60 -4.69
CA SER A 104 3.33 3.09 -3.53
C SER A 104 3.99 4.33 -2.95
N TYR A 105 3.22 5.32 -2.53
CA TYR A 105 3.68 6.36 -1.59
C TYR A 105 2.99 6.17 -0.25
N ILE A 106 3.80 5.99 0.80
CA ILE A 106 3.35 5.63 2.14
C ILE A 106 3.58 6.81 3.07
N CYS A 107 2.57 7.13 3.87
CA CYS A 107 2.55 8.13 4.94
C CYS A 107 2.16 7.48 6.26
N GLY A 108 2.96 7.71 7.30
CA GLY A 108 2.69 7.28 8.67
C GLY A 108 2.40 8.45 9.59
N ARG A 109 1.58 8.21 10.62
CA ARG A 109 1.28 9.21 11.67
C ARG A 109 2.50 9.58 12.51
N ASP A 110 3.50 8.73 12.54
CA ASP A 110 4.81 8.98 13.16
C ASP A 110 5.73 9.88 12.30
N GLY A 111 5.22 10.36 11.15
CA GLY A 111 5.97 11.15 10.20
C GLY A 111 6.82 10.33 9.24
N ALA A 112 6.65 9.00 9.19
CA ALA A 112 7.22 8.16 8.13
C ALA A 112 6.64 8.58 6.78
N SER A 113 7.50 8.70 5.76
CA SER A 113 7.07 9.09 4.43
C SER A 113 8.05 8.60 3.37
N TYR A 114 7.68 7.63 2.55
CA TYR A 114 8.61 6.99 1.59
C TYR A 114 7.88 6.44 0.38
N LEU A 115 8.64 6.18 -0.70
CA LEU A 115 8.15 5.42 -1.83
C LEU A 115 8.46 3.94 -1.61
N SER A 116 7.58 3.08 -2.08
CA SER A 116 7.83 1.66 -2.16
C SER A 116 7.55 1.14 -3.57
N PHE A 117 8.35 0.18 -4.02
CA PHE A 117 8.01 -0.65 -5.16
C PHE A 117 7.57 -2.02 -4.67
N ALA A 118 6.36 -2.42 -5.06
CA ALA A 118 5.82 -3.75 -4.80
C ALA A 118 5.88 -4.57 -6.09
N GLY A 119 6.21 -5.85 -5.96
CA GLY A 119 6.38 -6.80 -7.05
C GLY A 119 7.78 -7.41 -7.04
N THR A 120 7.92 -8.63 -6.50
CA THR A 120 9.14 -9.43 -6.66
C THR A 120 9.26 -9.99 -8.08
N MET A 121 8.16 -10.01 -8.85
CA MET A 121 8.10 -10.30 -10.27
C MET A 121 6.94 -9.51 -10.88
N VAL A 122 7.23 -8.75 -11.94
CA VAL A 122 6.18 -8.18 -12.77
C VAL A 122 6.64 -8.26 -14.21
N ASP A 123 6.06 -9.19 -14.98
CA ASP A 123 6.35 -9.45 -16.40
C ASP A 123 7.84 -9.26 -16.78
N GLY A 124 8.70 -10.06 -16.15
CA GLY A 124 10.14 -10.10 -16.47
C GLY A 124 10.97 -8.88 -16.03
N LEU A 125 10.39 -7.87 -15.37
CA LEU A 125 11.17 -6.80 -14.73
C LEU A 125 11.67 -7.28 -13.37
N ARG A 126 12.73 -8.09 -13.41
CA ARG A 126 13.46 -8.50 -12.21
C ARG A 126 14.11 -7.25 -11.61
N LEU A 127 13.50 -6.67 -10.58
CA LEU A 127 14.18 -5.73 -9.68
C LEU A 127 15.23 -6.52 -8.90
N LYS A 128 16.35 -6.88 -9.55
CA LYS A 128 17.49 -7.48 -8.87
C LYS A 128 18.09 -6.42 -7.96
N VAL A 129 17.63 -6.39 -6.72
CA VAL A 129 18.14 -5.61 -5.59
C VAL A 129 19.66 -5.71 -5.45
N ALA A 130 20.27 -6.79 -5.98
CA ALA A 130 21.71 -7.02 -6.02
C ALA A 130 22.55 -5.92 -6.71
N GLN A 131 21.94 -4.94 -7.38
CA GLN A 131 22.66 -3.77 -7.85
C GLN A 131 22.10 -2.51 -7.20
N GLN A 132 22.91 -1.85 -6.37
CA GLN A 132 22.70 -0.54 -5.73
C GLN A 132 22.56 0.60 -6.77
N GLN A 133 21.85 0.37 -7.87
CA GLN A 133 21.68 1.37 -8.90
C GLN A 133 20.66 2.40 -8.42
N PRO A 134 20.97 3.68 -8.58
CA PRO A 134 20.02 4.72 -8.25
C PRO A 134 18.82 4.65 -9.19
N VAL A 135 17.62 4.76 -8.61
CA VAL A 135 16.39 4.86 -9.37
C VAL A 135 16.20 6.31 -9.77
N TRP A 136 16.09 6.53 -11.08
CA TRP A 136 15.86 7.85 -11.65
C TRP A 136 14.39 8.02 -11.97
N MET A 137 13.76 9.00 -11.35
CA MET A 137 12.37 9.34 -11.54
C MET A 137 12.24 10.69 -12.23
N ARG A 138 11.32 10.84 -13.16
CA ARG A 138 11.07 12.12 -13.83
C ARG A 138 9.60 12.32 -14.08
N ILE A 139 9.09 13.49 -13.73
CA ILE A 139 7.69 13.85 -13.92
C ILE A 139 7.60 14.85 -15.06
N ASP A 140 6.96 14.44 -16.15
CA ASP A 140 6.88 15.22 -17.39
C ASP A 140 8.28 15.69 -17.86
N ARG A 141 8.46 17.01 -18.06
CA ARG A 141 9.73 17.64 -18.48
C ARG A 141 10.53 18.24 -17.31
N HIS A 142 10.16 17.96 -16.07
CA HIS A 142 10.89 18.47 -14.91
C HIS A 142 12.26 17.79 -14.75
N PRO A 143 13.20 18.40 -14.02
CA PRO A 143 14.45 17.75 -13.65
C PRO A 143 14.21 16.40 -12.96
N GLY A 144 15.07 15.42 -13.25
CA GLY A 144 14.98 14.10 -12.66
C GLY A 144 15.25 14.13 -11.15
N PHE A 145 14.47 13.32 -10.41
CA PHE A 145 14.65 13.02 -9.00
C PHE A 145 15.35 11.68 -8.86
N LYS A 146 16.43 11.64 -8.08
CA LYS A 146 17.21 10.44 -7.81
C LYS A 146 16.89 9.93 -6.42
N ALA A 147 16.49 8.67 -6.30
CA ALA A 147 16.23 8.03 -5.01
C ALA A 147 17.05 6.74 -4.87
N SER A 148 17.51 6.51 -3.65
CA SER A 148 18.11 5.24 -3.24
C SER A 148 17.03 4.38 -2.60
N PHE A 149 17.03 3.09 -2.91
CA PHE A 149 16.09 2.12 -2.36
C PHE A 149 16.88 1.03 -1.63
N GLY A 150 16.35 0.60 -0.48
CA GLY A 150 16.78 -0.58 0.25
C GLY A 150 15.67 -1.63 0.26
N GLU A 151 16.02 -2.89 0.45
CA GLU A 151 15.03 -3.95 0.64
C GLU A 151 14.54 -3.99 2.08
N TYR A 152 13.23 -4.13 2.25
CA TYR A 152 12.58 -4.36 3.53
C TYR A 152 11.37 -5.27 3.30
N GLU A 153 11.36 -6.44 3.94
CA GLU A 153 10.22 -7.39 3.88
C GLU A 153 9.76 -7.73 2.45
N GLY A 154 10.69 -7.87 1.50
CA GLY A 154 10.40 -8.19 0.10
C GLY A 154 9.89 -7.03 -0.75
N ALA A 155 9.82 -5.81 -0.20
CA ALA A 155 9.56 -4.58 -0.93
C ALA A 155 10.84 -3.73 -1.03
N LEU A 156 10.95 -2.94 -2.09
CA LEU A 156 11.96 -1.88 -2.16
C LEU A 156 11.38 -0.62 -1.55
N ILE A 157 12.10 0.00 -0.61
CA ILE A 157 11.69 1.20 0.09
C ILE A 157 12.75 2.29 -0.09
N SER A 158 12.31 3.49 -0.45
CA SER A 158 13.21 4.64 -0.58
C SER A 158 13.65 5.18 0.77
N SER A 159 14.69 6.01 0.78
CA SER A 159 14.85 6.96 1.88
C SER A 159 13.64 7.89 2.03
N LYS A 160 13.54 8.60 3.16
CA LYS A 160 12.40 9.49 3.45
C LYS A 160 12.18 10.50 2.32
N ILE A 161 10.96 10.54 1.78
CA ILE A 161 10.51 11.54 0.80
C ILE A 161 9.46 12.42 1.47
N SER A 162 9.88 13.66 1.75
CA SER A 162 9.03 14.63 2.44
C SER A 162 7.73 14.90 1.64
N PRO A 163 6.57 14.92 2.33
CA PRO A 163 5.28 15.40 1.80
C PRO A 163 5.36 16.76 1.11
N ARG A 164 6.25 17.63 1.58
CA ARG A 164 6.42 19.01 1.10
C ARG A 164 7.53 19.15 0.06
N SER A 165 8.10 18.04 -0.40
CA SER A 165 9.18 18.07 -1.40
C SER A 165 8.67 18.54 -2.76
N LYS A 166 9.56 19.12 -3.57
CA LYS A 166 9.26 19.48 -4.96
C LYS A 166 8.81 18.26 -5.77
N PHE A 167 9.35 17.08 -5.47
CA PHE A 167 8.94 15.82 -6.09
C PHE A 167 7.46 15.51 -5.83
N MET A 168 7.01 15.60 -4.56
CA MET A 168 5.60 15.37 -4.24
C MET A 168 4.67 16.43 -4.86
N ALA A 169 5.08 17.70 -4.87
CA ALA A 169 4.32 18.76 -5.54
C ALA A 169 4.17 18.49 -7.05
N GLN A 170 5.18 17.91 -7.69
CA GLN A 170 5.12 17.47 -9.09
C GLN A 170 4.23 16.24 -9.27
N MET A 171 4.27 15.26 -8.35
CA MET A 171 3.40 14.08 -8.41
C MET A 171 1.91 14.44 -8.40
N HIS A 172 1.55 15.52 -7.68
CA HIS A 172 0.17 16.04 -7.63
C HIS A 172 -0.31 16.72 -8.92
N LYS A 173 0.60 17.33 -9.69
CA LYS A 173 0.25 18.21 -10.82
C LYS A 173 0.64 17.64 -12.17
N GLY A 174 1.57 16.69 -12.18
CA GLY A 174 2.13 16.14 -13.40
C GLY A 174 1.15 15.22 -14.11
N THR A 175 1.54 14.81 -15.32
CA THR A 175 0.73 13.92 -16.16
C THR A 175 1.31 12.51 -16.23
N GLN A 176 2.64 12.38 -16.20
CA GLN A 176 3.33 11.11 -16.33
C GLN A 176 4.58 11.08 -15.46
N LEU A 177 4.76 10.00 -14.71
CA LEU A 177 6.01 9.66 -14.05
C LEU A 177 6.75 8.60 -14.89
N SER A 178 7.99 8.88 -15.23
CA SER A 178 8.93 7.92 -15.83
C SER A 178 9.92 7.46 -14.76
N ILE A 179 10.08 6.15 -14.62
CA ILE A 179 11.00 5.52 -13.66
C ILE A 179 12.03 4.75 -14.48
N ARG A 180 13.32 4.99 -14.24
CA ARG A 180 14.43 4.30 -14.89
C ARG A 180 15.30 3.59 -13.87
N ILE A 181 15.55 2.31 -14.11
CA ILE A 181 16.33 1.40 -13.25
C ILE A 181 17.30 0.67 -14.17
N GLY A 182 18.58 1.05 -14.13
CA GLY A 182 19.55 0.61 -15.14
C GLY A 182 19.10 0.96 -16.56
N ASN A 183 18.99 -0.05 -17.42
CA ASN A 183 18.54 0.11 -18.80
C ASN A 183 17.01 0.00 -18.96
N ASP A 184 16.31 -0.43 -17.92
CA ASP A 184 14.87 -0.56 -17.94
C ASP A 184 14.19 0.77 -17.62
N SER A 185 13.04 1.01 -18.27
CA SER A 185 12.20 2.16 -17.99
C SER A 185 10.74 1.77 -18.00
N VAL A 186 9.99 2.26 -17.02
CA VAL A 186 8.53 2.11 -16.95
C VAL A 186 7.87 3.48 -16.79
N ARG A 187 6.57 3.54 -17.09
CA ARG A 187 5.78 4.77 -17.02
C ARG A 187 4.54 4.55 -16.16
N ILE A 188 4.22 5.52 -15.32
CA ILE A 188 3.01 5.56 -14.51
C ILE A 188 2.23 6.82 -14.89
N MET A 189 0.94 6.66 -15.19
CA MET A 189 0.06 7.79 -15.44
C MET A 189 -0.30 8.47 -14.12
N LEU A 190 -0.16 9.79 -14.07
CA LEU A 190 -0.48 10.59 -12.87
C LEU A 190 -1.92 11.10 -12.88
N SER A 191 -2.73 10.72 -13.88
CA SER A 191 -4.17 11.02 -13.87
C SER A 191 -4.83 10.41 -12.63
N GLY A 192 -5.40 11.28 -11.78
CA GLY A 192 -6.03 10.88 -10.51
C GLY A 192 -5.09 10.83 -9.30
N SER A 193 -3.78 11.00 -9.49
CA SER A 193 -2.78 10.98 -8.41
C SER A 193 -3.09 12.01 -7.33
N SER A 194 -3.46 13.24 -7.73
CA SER A 194 -3.65 14.35 -6.81
C SER A 194 -4.69 14.07 -5.73
N ARG A 195 -5.81 13.44 -6.10
CA ARG A 195 -6.89 13.07 -5.18
C ARG A 195 -6.44 11.96 -4.24
N ALA A 196 -5.76 10.94 -4.76
CA ALA A 196 -5.30 9.82 -3.95
C ALA A 196 -4.21 10.27 -2.97
N LEU A 197 -3.18 10.94 -3.47
CA LEU A 197 -2.08 11.51 -2.69
C LEU A 197 -2.60 12.44 -1.60
N GLY A 198 -3.55 13.33 -1.92
CA GLY A 198 -4.15 14.23 -0.93
C GLY A 198 -4.68 13.49 0.31
N LYS A 199 -5.38 12.37 0.11
CA LYS A 199 -5.89 11.54 1.22
C LYS A 199 -4.77 10.90 2.05
N SER A 200 -3.67 10.48 1.42
CA SER A 200 -2.53 9.89 2.14
C SER A 200 -1.76 10.95 2.93
N LEU A 201 -1.62 12.16 2.37
CA LEU A 201 -0.94 13.26 3.04
C LEU A 201 -1.61 13.72 4.33
N ASP A 202 -2.93 13.52 4.47
CA ASP A 202 -3.64 13.77 5.73
C ASP A 202 -3.13 12.90 6.90
N TYR A 203 -2.49 11.77 6.61
CA TYR A 203 -1.90 10.85 7.61
C TYR A 203 -0.43 11.14 7.92
N CYS A 204 0.22 12.02 7.16
CA CYS A 204 1.63 12.37 7.32
C CYS A 204 1.89 13.43 8.41
N ASN A 205 0.84 13.89 9.12
CA ASN A 205 0.89 14.96 10.14
C ASN A 205 0.52 14.46 11.53
#